data_AF-A0AA36H4V9-F1
#
_entry.id   AF-A0AA36H4V9-F1
#
_cell.length_a   1.000
_cell.length_b   1.000
_cell.length_c   1.000
_cell.angle_alpha   90.00
_cell.angle_beta   90.00
_cell.angle_gamma   90.00
#
_symmetry.space_group_name_H-M   'P 1'
#
loop_
_entity.id
_entity.type
_entity.pdbx_description
1 polymer ?
#
loop_
_entity_poly.entity_id
_entity_poly.type
_entity_poly.pdbx_seq_one_letter_code
_entity_poly.pdbx_strand_id
1 'polypeptide(L)'
;MPVIINAHRNGYYRQNYDSVGWENIAAQFTRNPVFDPYTRYVLLSDAFSAAVIGQLDYKFVFKLIRYAYSSKSGEKQWLPWKAIVDEM
;
A
#
# COMPACT_ATOMS: atom_id res chain seq x y z
N MET A 1 -0.64 14.80 -4.88
CA MET A 1 -1.11 14.24 -3.58
C MET A 1 -2.02 13.06 -3.91
N PRO A 2 -1.87 11.91 -3.25
CA PRO A 2 -2.73 10.77 -3.52
C PRO A 2 -4.15 11.00 -2.98
N VAL A 3 -5.16 10.53 -3.72
CA VAL A 3 -6.54 10.43 -3.24
C VAL A 3 -6.74 9.01 -2.78
N ILE A 4 -7.04 8.82 -1.49
CA ILE A 4 -7.24 7.50 -0.90
C ILE A 4 -8.73 7.26 -0.71
N ILE A 5 -9.23 6.21 -1.35
CA ILE A 5 -10.60 5.75 -1.20
C ILE A 5 -10.60 4.59 -0.20
N ASN A 6 -11.60 4.57 0.67
CA ASN A 6 -11.78 3.52 1.69
C ASN A 6 -10.58 3.36 2.65
N ALA A 7 -9.92 4.47 3.02
CA ALA A 7 -8.73 4.50 3.88
C ALA A 7 -8.89 3.70 5.20
N HIS A 8 -10.09 3.71 5.79
CA HIS A 8 -10.44 2.98 7.02
C HIS A 8 -11.19 1.67 6.79
N ARG A 9 -11.31 1.20 5.53
CA ARG A 9 -12.01 -0.04 5.17
C ARG A 9 -13.43 -0.15 5.76
N ASN A 10 -14.15 0.98 5.84
CA ASN A 10 -15.55 1.00 6.27
C ASN A 10 -16.49 0.45 5.20
N GLY A 11 -16.09 0.50 3.93
CA GLY A 11 -16.79 -0.13 2.82
C GLY A 11 -16.27 -1.55 2.57
N TYR A 12 -17.19 -2.48 2.26
CA TYR A 12 -16.86 -3.86 1.89
C TYR A 12 -16.48 -3.96 0.40
N TYR A 13 -15.38 -3.29 0.02
CA TYR A 13 -14.80 -3.35 -1.31
C TYR A 13 -13.29 -3.09 -1.26
N ARG A 14 -12.58 -3.51 -2.30
CA ARG A 14 -11.16 -3.23 -2.53
C ARG A 14 -11.03 -2.17 -3.61
N GLN A 15 -10.08 -1.24 -3.44
CA GLN A 15 -9.83 -0.21 -4.42
C GLN A 15 -8.64 -0.60 -5.30
N ASN A 16 -8.89 -0.71 -6.61
CA ASN A 16 -7.80 -0.69 -7.57
C ASN A 16 -7.66 0.73 -8.14
N TYR A 17 -6.45 1.28 -8.07
CA TYR A 17 -6.12 2.58 -8.64
C TYR A 17 -5.56 2.39 -10.05
N ASP A 18 -5.63 3.43 -10.88
CA ASP A 18 -4.86 3.43 -12.12
C ASP A 18 -3.36 3.59 -11.85
N SER A 19 -2.54 3.55 -12.89
CA SER A 19 -1.08 3.65 -12.77
C SER A 19 -0.64 4.96 -12.09
N VAL A 20 -1.32 6.08 -12.39
CA VAL A 20 -1.03 7.40 -11.80
C VAL A 20 -1.38 7.41 -10.32
N GLY A 21 -2.52 6.84 -9.93
CA GLY A 21 -2.94 6.69 -8.55
C GLY A 21 -1.97 5.85 -7.73
N TRP A 22 -1.59 4.68 -8.25
CA TRP A 22 -0.61 3.80 -7.60
C TRP A 22 0.76 4.47 -7.44
N GLU A 23 1.28 5.18 -8.45
CA GLU A 23 2.55 5.92 -8.34
C GLU A 23 2.47 7.06 -7.31
N ASN A 24 1.36 7.80 -7.26
CA ASN A 24 1.14 8.84 -6.25
C ASN A 24 1.10 8.26 -4.83
N ILE A 25 0.47 7.11 -4.66
CA ILE A 25 0.44 6.36 -3.40
C ILE A 25 1.85 5.95 -3.00
N ALA A 26 2.59 5.28 -3.89
CA ALA A 26 3.95 4.83 -3.64
C ALA A 26 4.90 5.99 -3.27
N ALA A 27 4.75 7.14 -3.94
CA ALA A 27 5.51 8.34 -3.61
C ALA A 27 5.21 8.84 -2.18
N GLN A 28 3.97 8.73 -1.69
CA GLN A 28 3.60 9.16 -0.34
C GLN A 28 4.14 8.22 0.76
N PHE A 29 4.29 6.91 0.48
CA PHE A 29 4.89 5.95 1.42
C PHE A 29 6.34 6.30 1.84
N THR A 30 7.03 7.13 1.05
CA THR A 30 8.42 7.56 1.32
C THR A 30 8.52 9.01 1.82
N ARG A 31 7.40 9.70 2.03
CA ARG A 31 7.33 11.11 2.46
C ARG A 31 6.87 11.24 3.90
N ASN A 32 7.10 12.42 4.49
CA ASN A 32 6.61 12.82 5.81
C ASN A 32 5.56 13.95 5.66
N PRO A 33 4.36 13.88 6.27
CA PRO A 33 3.82 12.73 7.01
C PRO A 33 3.45 11.57 6.09
N VAL A 34 3.76 10.36 6.54
CA VAL A 34 3.28 9.14 5.91
C VAL A 34 1.80 8.93 6.28
N PHE A 35 1.04 8.17 5.47
CA PHE A 35 -0.31 7.72 5.83
C PHE A 35 -0.37 7.13 7.24
N ASP A 36 -1.51 7.12 7.91
CA ASP A 36 -1.66 6.40 9.17
C ASP A 36 -1.47 4.87 8.97
N PRO A 37 -1.18 4.11 10.05
CA PRO A 37 -0.87 2.68 9.94
C PRO A 37 -2.00 1.84 9.34
N TYR A 38 -3.26 2.21 9.56
CA TYR A 38 -4.39 1.46 9.05
C TYR A 38 -4.54 1.68 7.54
N THR A 39 -4.44 2.93 7.08
CA THR A 39 -4.45 3.25 5.65
C THR A 39 -3.33 2.53 4.91
N ARG A 40 -2.12 2.44 5.48
CA ARG A 40 -1.02 1.67 4.87
C ARG A 40 -1.35 0.18 4.75
N TYR A 41 -1.95 -0.42 5.78
CA TYR A 41 -2.43 -1.80 5.73
C TYR A 41 -3.43 -2.01 4.58
N VAL A 42 -4.44 -1.14 4.47
CA VAL A 42 -5.47 -1.24 3.41
C VAL A 42 -4.84 -1.16 2.02
N LEU A 43 -3.97 -0.17 1.79
CA LEU A 43 -3.33 0.05 0.50
C LEU A 43 -2.42 -1.11 0.08
N LEU A 44 -1.70 -1.71 1.03
CA LEU A 44 -0.87 -2.88 0.77
C LEU A 44 -1.74 -4.09 0.40
N SER A 45 -2.76 -4.39 1.20
CA SER A 45 -3.68 -5.51 0.94
C SER A 45 -4.41 -5.36 -0.40
N ASP A 46 -4.82 -4.14 -0.77
CA ASP A 46 -5.47 -3.88 -2.06
C ASP A 46 -4.48 -3.99 -3.24
N ALA A 47 -3.22 -3.57 -3.06
CA ALA A 47 -2.18 -3.75 -4.08
C ALA A 47 -1.87 -5.23 -4.35
N PHE A 48 -1.73 -6.05 -3.30
CA PHE A 48 -1.55 -7.50 -3.44
C PHE A 48 -2.76 -8.14 -4.13
N SER A 49 -3.99 -7.79 -3.71
CA SER A 49 -5.21 -8.32 -4.33
C SER A 49 -5.32 -7.95 -5.81
N ALA A 50 -4.95 -6.72 -6.19
CA ALA A 50 -4.93 -6.30 -7.59
C ALA A 50 -3.88 -7.10 -8.39
N ALA A 51 -2.74 -7.43 -7.79
CA ALA A 51 -1.70 -8.22 -8.45
C ALA A 51 -2.10 -9.69 -8.65
N VAL A 52 -2.79 -10.29 -7.67
CA VAL A 52 -3.34 -11.66 -7.78
C VAL A 52 -4.24 -11.83 -9.01
N ILE A 53 -5.04 -10.81 -9.33
CA ILE A 53 -5.96 -10.83 -10.48
C ILE A 53 -5.34 -10.23 -11.76
N GLY A 54 -4.03 -9.95 -11.77
CA GLY A 54 -3.32 -9.42 -12.95
C GLY A 54 -3.62 -7.95 -13.28
N GLN A 55 -4.25 -7.20 -12.38
CA GLN A 55 -4.54 -5.78 -12.57
C GLN A 55 -3.42 -4.84 -12.06
N LEU A 56 -2.41 -5.40 -11.38
CA LEU A 56 -1.19 -4.70 -10.98
C LEU A 56 0.01 -5.63 -11.14
N ASP A 57 1.15 -5.14 -11.62
CA ASP A 57 2.36 -5.98 -11.73
C ASP A 57 2.93 -6.25 -10.31
N TYR A 58 3.24 -7.50 -9.99
CA TYR A 58 3.94 -7.85 -8.74
C TYR A 58 5.27 -7.10 -8.60
N LYS A 59 5.95 -6.75 -9.69
CA LYS A 59 7.13 -5.86 -9.65
C LYS A 59 6.80 -4.51 -9.01
N PHE A 60 5.61 -3.99 -9.27
CA PHE A 60 5.14 -2.75 -8.64
C PHE A 60 4.83 -2.99 -7.16
N VAL A 61 4.16 -4.08 -6.79
CA VAL A 61 3.90 -4.42 -5.38
C VAL A 61 5.22 -4.54 -4.60
N PHE A 62 6.23 -5.22 -5.16
CA PHE A 62 7.55 -5.31 -4.54
C PHE A 62 8.28 -3.97 -4.46
N LYS A 63 8.10 -3.08 -5.46
CA LYS A 63 8.57 -1.69 -5.38
C LYS A 63 7.87 -0.94 -4.25
N LEU A 64 6.56 -1.15 -4.06
CA LEU A 64 5.78 -0.52 -3.01
C LEU A 64 6.29 -0.93 -1.63
N ILE A 65 6.39 -2.23 -1.32
CA ILE A 65 6.80 -2.71 0.01
C ILE A 65 8.25 -2.38 0.38
N ARG A 66 9.10 -1.95 -0.57
CA ARG A 66 10.47 -1.50 -0.26
C ARG A 66 10.52 -0.35 0.75
N TYR A 67 9.48 0.47 0.88
CA TYR A 67 9.44 1.51 1.92
C TYR A 67 9.58 0.91 3.33
N ALA A 68 9.01 -0.29 3.55
CA ALA A 68 8.98 -0.95 4.85
C ALA A 68 10.40 -1.33 5.32
N TYR A 69 11.30 -1.61 4.38
CA TYR A 69 12.70 -1.99 4.63
C TYR A 69 13.67 -0.79 4.58
N SER A 70 13.17 0.43 4.41
CA SER A 70 14.02 1.64 4.37
C SER A 70 14.78 1.83 5.69
N SER A 71 16.11 1.98 5.62
CA SER A 71 16.96 2.17 6.81
C SER A 71 16.72 3.50 7.56
N LYS A 72 16.12 4.49 6.90
CA LYS A 72 15.85 5.81 7.49
C LYS A 72 14.42 5.96 8.02
N SER A 73 13.47 5.21 7.46
CA SER A 73 12.04 5.43 7.64
C SER A 73 11.22 4.15 7.45
N GLY A 74 11.80 3.00 7.82
CA GLY A 74 11.17 1.70 7.69
C GLY A 74 9.88 1.58 8.50
N GLU A 75 9.06 0.60 8.13
CA GLU A 75 7.78 0.35 8.78
C GLU A 75 8.00 -0.17 10.20
N LYS A 76 7.37 0.48 11.19
CA LYS A 76 7.49 0.14 12.62
C LYS A 76 6.20 -0.44 13.19
N GLN A 77 5.10 -0.31 12.47
CA GLN A 77 3.77 -0.68 12.93
C GLN A 77 3.43 -2.08 12.47
N TRP A 78 2.76 -2.83 13.34
CA TRP A 78 2.40 -4.22 13.08
C TRP A 78 1.42 -4.37 11.92
N LEU A 79 0.41 -3.50 11.81
CA LEU A 79 -0.66 -3.67 10.81
C LEU A 79 -0.13 -3.70 9.36
N PRO A 80 0.73 -2.78 8.90
CA PRO A 80 1.26 -2.86 7.54
C PRO A 80 2.17 -4.08 7.33
N TRP A 81 2.95 -4.49 8.33
CA TRP A 81 3.73 -5.74 8.28
C TRP A 81 2.84 -6.98 8.13
N LYS A 82 1.70 -7.01 8.83
CA LYS A 82 0.70 -8.07 8.70
C LYS A 82 0.20 -8.19 7.26
N ALA A 83 -0.14 -7.10 6.58
CA ALA A 83 -0.51 -7.15 5.16
C ALA A 83 0.60 -7.73 4.28
N ILE A 84 1.86 -7.36 4.53
CA ILE A 84 3.00 -7.87 3.74
C ILE A 84 3.18 -9.37 3.95
N VAL A 85 3.10 -9.86 5.19
CA VAL A 85 3.33 -11.28 5.50
C VAL A 85 2.15 -12.17 5.10
N ASP A 86 0.92 -11.70 5.28
CA ASP A 86 -0.27 -12.53 5.02
C ASP A 86 -0.63 -12.62 3.52
N GLU A 87 -0.26 -11.61 2.72
CA GLU A 87 -0.68 -11.50 1.30
C GLU A 87 0.45 -11.83 0.30
N MET A 88 1.68 -12.05 0.78
CA MET A 88 2.80 -12.58 -0.02
C MET A 88 2.70 -14.08 -0.24
#